data_AF-A0A7S3VG02-F1
#
_entry.id   AF-A0A7S3VG02-F1
#
_cell.length_a   1.000
_cell.length_b   1.000
_cell.length_c   1.000
_cell.angle_alpha   90.00
_cell.angle_beta   90.00
_cell.angle_gamma   90.00
#
_symmetry.space_group_name_H-M   'P 1'
#
loop_
_entity.id
_entity.type
_entity.pdbx_description
1 polymer ?
#
loop_
_entity_poly.entity_id
_entity_poly.type
_entity_poly.pdbx_seq_one_letter_code
_entity_poly.pdbx_strand_id
1 'polypeptide(L)'
;NFMMPAEERKTLFTYPGWVEDMKSIENELTGSFQCHDSFRDFKDTWYYRKMQNRQQLHEGTCNNVMRLNSGEFSYAGFERDKEKLVNSFRDGFDISEKMTAPEMKQRVHDQDFSHPLLIEIENSSFSYDTWEEDKKRVVGTLLDVDSFFHFNREKEAKTQLAKMRKKQDISDGRCNDPDIERLNSVSFNYPSFENDKTTVFKWLKRGLSDGCVEKGLGDMQMRQKVHEGDQSNKILSSLEKQWLTYDGWRYDANEVKKILLLSPLDCFFSAESRAQKLLEGMKNKEKMKYNDDVISSLLDSGLFTYDRFDDDKKRIIKLYSEGWEVQREIKRIILKQQIHSGIRCNPIITAIDNAVGRDKQCDDNGSISGKECIICMERPKTHTFVPCGHLSLCEECSQSPPYSSIERKTIKCPICREESFMIMKVYG
;
A
#
# COMPACT_ATOMS: atom_id res chain seq x y z
N ASN A 1 27.10 1.34 -17.34
CA ASN A 1 28.30 1.82 -16.63
C ASN A 1 27.93 3.00 -15.76
N PHE A 2 27.70 2.77 -14.46
CA PHE A 2 27.16 3.76 -13.52
C PHE A 2 28.19 4.79 -13.00
N MET A 3 29.37 4.87 -13.59
CA MET A 3 30.40 5.83 -13.19
C MET A 3 31.01 6.48 -14.43
N MET A 4 30.34 7.52 -14.96
CA MET A 4 31.07 8.52 -15.75
C MET A 4 32.11 9.20 -14.83
N PRO A 5 33.34 9.45 -15.28
CA PRO A 5 34.34 10.17 -14.51
C PRO A 5 33.82 11.53 -14.01
N ALA A 6 34.19 11.95 -12.79
CA ALA A 6 33.78 13.24 -12.21
C ALA A 6 34.12 14.46 -13.09
N GLU A 7 35.12 14.32 -13.96
CA GLU A 7 35.58 15.36 -14.88
C GLU A 7 34.67 15.52 -16.10
N GLU A 8 34.10 14.44 -16.64
CA GLU A 8 33.08 14.49 -17.70
C GLU A 8 31.71 14.95 -17.19
N ARG A 9 31.48 14.90 -15.87
CA ARG A 9 30.24 15.37 -15.23
C ARG A 9 30.25 16.88 -14.97
N LYS A 10 31.43 17.47 -14.77
CA LYS A 10 31.64 18.92 -14.57
C LYS A 10 31.36 19.76 -15.83
N THR A 11 31.35 19.14 -17.01
CA THR A 11 31.10 19.84 -18.28
C THR A 11 29.62 19.89 -18.67
N LEU A 12 28.74 19.20 -17.94
CA LEU A 12 27.31 19.05 -18.30
C LEU A 12 26.37 20.01 -17.56
N PHE A 13 26.73 20.48 -16.37
CA PHE A 13 25.89 21.33 -15.52
C PHE A 13 26.70 22.46 -14.89
N THR A 14 26.13 23.66 -14.88
CA THR A 14 26.74 24.88 -14.34
C THR A 14 25.84 25.60 -13.33
N TYR A 15 24.61 25.13 -13.11
CA TYR A 15 23.65 25.78 -12.19
C TYR A 15 24.08 25.69 -10.71
N PRO A 16 23.88 26.71 -9.87
CA PRO A 16 24.22 26.65 -8.45
C PRO A 16 23.51 25.49 -7.74
N GLY A 17 24.25 24.66 -7.01
CA GLY A 17 23.71 23.50 -6.28
C GLY A 17 23.75 22.17 -7.04
N TRP A 18 24.30 22.13 -8.26
CA TRP A 18 24.37 20.90 -9.07
C TRP A 18 25.23 19.81 -8.42
N VAL A 19 26.26 20.18 -7.66
CA VAL A 19 27.16 19.24 -6.96
C VAL A 19 26.41 18.54 -5.81
N GLU A 20 25.59 19.29 -5.08
CA GLU A 20 24.74 18.77 -4.00
C GLU A 20 23.68 17.83 -4.55
N ASP A 21 23.00 18.20 -5.64
CA ASP A 21 22.02 17.34 -6.31
C ASP A 21 22.67 16.01 -6.74
N MET A 22 23.87 16.06 -7.32
CA MET A 22 24.62 14.86 -7.70
C MET A 22 24.93 13.95 -6.51
N LYS A 23 25.38 14.53 -5.39
CA LYS A 23 25.67 13.76 -4.16
C LYS A 23 24.40 13.11 -3.60
N SER A 24 23.27 13.82 -3.62
CA SER A 24 21.98 13.28 -3.20
C SER A 24 21.56 12.09 -4.07
N ILE A 25 21.76 12.17 -5.38
CA ILE A 25 21.46 11.07 -6.31
C ILE A 25 22.39 9.88 -6.07
N GLU A 26 23.69 10.12 -5.89
CA GLU A 26 24.66 9.06 -5.58
C GLU A 26 24.31 8.34 -4.27
N ASN A 27 23.86 9.05 -3.23
CA ASN A 27 23.41 8.46 -1.96
C ASN A 27 22.10 7.65 -2.10
N GLU A 28 21.12 8.14 -2.86
CA GLU A 28 19.85 7.45 -3.06
C GLU A 28 20.00 6.17 -3.91
N LEU A 29 20.87 6.21 -4.93
CA LEU A 29 21.20 5.05 -5.77
C LEU A 29 22.04 4.00 -5.02
N THR A 30 22.86 4.40 -4.05
CA THR A 30 23.69 3.48 -3.24
C THR A 30 23.00 2.95 -1.98
N GLY A 31 21.95 3.62 -1.49
CA GLY A 31 21.20 3.25 -0.29
C GLY A 31 19.94 2.40 -0.51
N SER A 32 19.46 2.26 -1.75
CA SER A 32 18.24 1.51 -2.08
C SER A 32 18.55 0.08 -2.52
N PHE A 33 18.15 -0.91 -1.71
CA PHE A 33 18.23 -2.35 -2.06
C PHE A 33 17.22 -2.80 -3.13
N GLN A 34 16.48 -1.88 -3.78
CA GLN A 34 15.36 -2.21 -4.67
C GLN A 34 15.53 -1.80 -6.14
N CYS A 35 16.59 -1.12 -6.57
CA CYS A 35 16.65 -0.60 -7.95
C CYS A 35 17.71 -1.23 -8.86
N HIS A 36 18.25 -2.40 -8.52
CA HIS A 36 19.41 -2.93 -9.24
C HIS A 36 19.15 -3.44 -10.68
N ASP A 37 17.89 -3.55 -11.14
CA ASP A 37 17.58 -4.12 -12.46
C ASP A 37 16.83 -3.22 -13.46
N SER A 38 16.37 -2.02 -13.10
CA SER A 38 15.51 -1.20 -14.01
C SER A 38 16.16 0.05 -14.60
N PHE A 39 17.29 0.54 -14.09
CA PHE A 39 17.95 1.73 -14.63
C PHE A 39 19.22 1.35 -15.38
N ARG A 40 19.14 1.17 -16.71
CA ARG A 40 20.30 0.83 -17.56
C ARG A 40 21.25 2.02 -17.80
N ASP A 41 20.77 3.26 -17.69
CA ASP A 41 21.56 4.49 -17.87
C ASP A 41 21.12 5.61 -16.90
N PHE A 42 22.08 6.36 -16.34
CA PHE A 42 21.83 7.55 -15.52
C PHE A 42 20.99 8.59 -16.28
N LYS A 43 21.18 8.67 -17.60
CA LYS A 43 20.44 9.59 -18.48
C LYS A 43 18.93 9.30 -18.55
N ASP A 44 18.52 8.08 -18.20
CA ASP A 44 17.11 7.68 -18.21
C ASP A 44 16.41 7.91 -16.86
N THR A 45 17.12 8.47 -15.88
CA THR A 45 16.57 8.72 -14.55
C THR A 45 15.78 10.02 -14.48
N TRP A 46 14.71 10.04 -13.67
CA TRP A 46 13.99 11.27 -13.33
C TRP A 46 14.92 12.34 -12.74
N TYR A 47 15.94 11.92 -11.99
CA TYR A 47 16.96 12.81 -11.43
C TYR A 47 17.76 13.54 -12.50
N TYR A 48 18.18 12.86 -13.57
CA TYR A 48 18.88 13.49 -14.68
C TYR A 48 18.00 14.54 -15.37
N ARG A 49 16.71 14.22 -15.62
CA ARG A 49 15.75 15.18 -16.17
C ARG A 49 15.57 16.41 -15.26
N LYS A 50 15.48 16.21 -13.94
CA LYS A 50 15.42 17.30 -12.96
C LYS A 50 16.64 18.23 -13.04
N MET A 51 17.85 17.66 -13.14
CA MET A 51 19.08 18.44 -13.30
C MET A 51 19.11 19.20 -14.63
N GLN A 52 18.69 18.58 -15.74
CA GLN A 52 18.56 19.23 -17.04
C GLN A 52 17.60 20.42 -17.00
N ASN A 53 16.45 20.28 -16.34
CA ASN A 53 15.50 21.37 -16.21
C ASN A 53 16.07 22.53 -15.38
N ARG A 54 16.80 22.24 -14.30
CA ARG A 54 17.52 23.26 -13.49
C ARG A 54 18.60 23.98 -14.31
N GLN A 55 19.31 23.26 -15.16
CA GLN A 55 20.27 23.86 -16.09
C GLN A 55 19.57 24.80 -17.09
N GLN A 56 18.48 24.36 -17.71
CA GLN A 56 17.71 25.20 -18.63
C GLN A 56 17.15 26.46 -17.95
N LEU A 57 16.73 26.36 -16.68
CA LEU A 57 16.32 27.53 -15.90
C LEU A 57 17.49 28.49 -15.64
N HIS A 58 18.68 27.96 -15.37
CA HIS A 58 19.87 28.76 -15.10
C HIS A 58 20.39 29.49 -16.34
N GLU A 59 20.40 28.81 -17.49
CA GLU A 59 20.76 29.40 -18.79
C GLU A 59 19.64 30.25 -19.38
N GLY A 60 18.44 30.16 -18.82
CA GLY A 60 17.24 30.80 -19.34
C GLY A 60 16.69 30.16 -20.60
N THR A 61 17.18 29.00 -21.05
CA THR A 61 16.88 28.37 -22.36
C THR A 61 15.51 27.68 -22.46
N CYS A 62 14.72 27.63 -21.39
CA CYS A 62 13.40 27.00 -21.42
C CYS A 62 12.33 27.92 -22.04
N ASN A 63 11.88 27.62 -23.27
CA ASN A 63 10.86 28.38 -24.00
C ASN A 63 9.57 28.64 -23.19
N ASN A 64 9.04 27.62 -22.52
CA ASN A 64 7.80 27.77 -21.74
C ASN A 64 7.99 28.73 -20.57
N VAL A 65 9.15 28.70 -19.89
CA VAL A 65 9.46 29.62 -18.79
C VAL A 65 9.77 31.02 -19.30
N MET A 66 10.47 31.16 -20.43
CA MET A 66 10.65 32.45 -21.11
C MET A 66 9.29 33.09 -21.44
N ARG A 67 8.35 32.30 -21.96
CA ARG A 67 6.98 32.74 -22.27
C ARG A 67 6.20 33.16 -21.02
N LEU A 68 6.35 32.45 -19.90
CA LEU A 68 5.79 32.91 -18.61
C LEU A 68 6.41 34.22 -18.11
N ASN A 69 7.56 34.63 -18.65
CA ASN A 69 8.24 35.89 -18.33
C ASN A 69 8.03 36.99 -19.39
N SER A 70 7.38 36.70 -20.53
CA SER A 70 7.27 37.65 -21.66
C SER A 70 6.23 38.76 -21.44
N GLY A 71 5.42 38.67 -20.38
CA GLY A 71 4.31 39.60 -20.13
C GLY A 71 3.04 39.26 -20.92
N GLU A 72 2.99 38.09 -21.59
CA GLU A 72 1.81 37.59 -22.30
C GLU A 72 0.59 37.34 -21.41
N PHE A 73 0.79 37.17 -20.10
CA PHE A 73 -0.26 36.82 -19.15
C PHE A 73 -0.43 37.93 -18.11
N SER A 74 -1.67 38.36 -17.90
CA SER A 74 -2.07 39.45 -17.00
C SER A 74 -3.26 39.10 -16.11
N TYR A 75 -3.79 37.87 -16.19
CA TYR A 75 -4.94 37.45 -15.39
C TYR A 75 -4.65 37.45 -13.88
N ALA A 76 -5.70 37.67 -13.09
CA ALA A 76 -5.61 37.69 -11.63
C ALA A 76 -5.07 36.36 -11.08
N GLY A 77 -3.96 36.41 -10.32
CA GLY A 77 -3.31 35.23 -9.76
C GLY A 77 -2.23 34.59 -10.65
N PHE A 78 -1.91 35.19 -11.81
CA PHE A 78 -0.88 34.69 -12.71
C PHE A 78 0.48 34.46 -12.04
N GLU A 79 0.98 35.39 -11.21
CA GLU A 79 2.28 35.24 -10.55
C GLU A 79 2.37 33.98 -9.68
N ARG A 80 1.26 33.60 -9.02
CA ARG A 80 1.18 32.36 -8.23
C ARG A 80 1.24 31.13 -9.14
N ASP A 81 0.52 31.15 -10.25
CA ASP A 81 0.49 30.04 -11.21
C ASP A 81 1.85 29.87 -11.91
N LYS A 82 2.47 30.99 -12.27
CA LYS A 82 3.82 31.05 -12.83
C LYS A 82 4.84 30.42 -11.89
N GLU A 83 4.83 30.82 -10.61
CA GLU A 83 5.73 30.24 -9.60
C GLU A 83 5.57 28.72 -9.51
N LYS A 84 4.33 28.23 -9.50
CA LYS A 84 4.03 26.78 -9.47
C LYS A 84 4.53 26.04 -10.70
N LEU A 85 4.34 26.59 -11.90
CA LEU A 85 4.83 26.00 -13.15
C LEU A 85 6.35 25.95 -13.18
N VAL A 86 7.01 27.04 -12.78
CA VAL A 86 8.48 27.11 -12.70
C VAL A 86 9.02 26.09 -11.68
N ASN A 87 8.39 25.97 -10.52
CA ASN A 87 8.79 24.98 -9.50
C ASN A 87 8.55 23.54 -10.00
N SER A 88 7.41 23.26 -10.63
CA SER A 88 7.15 21.94 -11.24
C SER A 88 8.19 21.60 -12.30
N PHE A 89 8.58 22.56 -13.15
CA PHE A 89 9.64 22.34 -14.13
C PHE A 89 10.99 22.08 -13.46
N ARG A 90 11.34 22.87 -12.44
CA ARG A 90 12.56 22.70 -11.62
C ARG A 90 12.68 21.31 -10.98
N ASP A 91 11.54 20.67 -10.71
CA ASP A 91 11.46 19.33 -10.14
C ASP A 91 11.41 18.21 -11.19
N GLY A 92 11.72 18.51 -12.45
CA GLY A 92 11.90 17.50 -13.50
C GLY A 92 10.62 17.14 -14.26
N PHE A 93 9.52 17.87 -14.05
CA PHE A 93 8.29 17.67 -14.81
C PHE A 93 8.30 18.45 -16.13
N ASP A 94 7.68 17.90 -17.17
CA ASP A 94 7.34 18.65 -18.37
C ASP A 94 6.14 19.56 -18.08
N ILE A 95 6.23 20.82 -18.52
CA ILE A 95 5.18 21.82 -18.34
C ILE A 95 4.47 22.19 -19.65
N SER A 96 4.86 21.59 -20.78
CA SER A 96 4.29 21.92 -22.09
C SER A 96 2.77 21.73 -22.13
N GLU A 97 2.27 20.61 -21.61
CA GLU A 97 0.82 20.37 -21.48
C GLU A 97 0.15 21.28 -20.44
N LYS A 98 0.91 21.74 -19.43
CA LYS A 98 0.41 22.63 -18.37
C LYS A 98 0.27 24.08 -18.82
N MET A 99 0.90 24.48 -19.93
CA MET A 99 0.78 25.83 -20.51
C MET A 99 -0.63 26.15 -21.02
N THR A 100 -1.46 25.13 -21.26
CA THR A 100 -2.84 25.28 -21.70
C THR A 100 -3.73 26.03 -20.69
N ALA A 101 -3.50 25.88 -19.37
CA ALA A 101 -4.31 26.61 -18.39
C ALA A 101 -4.02 28.11 -18.33
N PRO A 102 -2.75 28.57 -18.24
CA PRO A 102 -2.45 30.00 -18.32
C PRO A 102 -3.02 30.65 -19.57
N GLU A 103 -2.92 29.97 -20.73
CA GLU A 103 -3.53 30.43 -21.98
C GLU A 103 -5.04 30.58 -21.86
N MET A 104 -5.70 29.59 -21.28
CA MET A 104 -7.15 29.59 -21.11
C MET A 104 -7.61 30.65 -20.09
N LYS A 105 -6.89 30.81 -18.97
CA LYS A 105 -7.15 31.86 -17.98
C LYS A 105 -6.97 33.26 -18.58
N GLN A 106 -5.98 33.43 -19.45
CA GLN A 106 -5.78 34.70 -20.15
C GLN A 106 -6.93 35.01 -21.10
N ARG A 107 -7.39 34.04 -21.90
CA ARG A 107 -8.57 34.22 -22.76
C ARG A 107 -9.80 34.63 -21.96
N VAL A 108 -10.08 33.94 -20.85
CA VAL A 108 -11.21 34.30 -19.97
C VAL A 108 -11.04 35.70 -19.38
N HIS A 109 -9.83 36.08 -18.97
CA HIS A 109 -9.53 37.43 -18.52
C HIS A 109 -9.79 38.49 -19.60
N ASP A 110 -9.46 38.17 -20.86
CA ASP A 110 -9.68 39.03 -22.02
C ASP A 110 -11.13 38.97 -22.54
N GLN A 111 -12.04 38.36 -21.78
CA GLN A 111 -13.46 38.13 -22.11
C GLN A 111 -13.67 37.32 -23.40
N ASP A 112 -12.65 36.56 -23.80
CA ASP A 112 -12.72 35.60 -24.89
C ASP A 112 -13.24 34.24 -24.37
N PHE A 113 -14.55 34.03 -24.54
CA PHE A 113 -15.22 32.77 -24.22
C PHE A 113 -15.29 31.80 -25.41
N SER A 114 -14.43 31.93 -26.43
CA SER A 114 -14.51 31.13 -27.67
C SER A 114 -14.34 29.61 -27.48
N HIS A 115 -13.98 29.16 -26.27
CA HIS A 115 -13.76 27.74 -26.02
C HIS A 115 -15.09 26.96 -26.09
N PRO A 116 -15.19 25.89 -26.90
CA PRO A 116 -16.45 25.17 -27.13
C PRO A 116 -17.19 24.77 -25.85
N LEU A 117 -16.48 24.25 -24.84
CA LEU A 117 -17.08 23.85 -23.56
C LEU A 117 -17.58 25.04 -22.71
N LEU A 118 -16.95 26.22 -22.78
CA LEU A 118 -17.45 27.39 -22.05
C LEU A 118 -18.72 27.93 -22.70
N ILE A 119 -18.73 28.00 -24.05
CA ILE A 119 -19.93 28.35 -24.82
C ILE A 119 -21.06 27.36 -24.52
N GLU A 120 -20.75 26.07 -24.53
CA GLU A 120 -21.72 25.00 -24.27
C GLU A 120 -22.33 25.11 -22.86
N ILE A 121 -21.51 25.40 -21.84
CA ILE A 121 -21.98 25.61 -20.47
C ILE A 121 -22.83 26.87 -20.35
N GLU A 122 -22.44 27.97 -21.01
CA GLU A 122 -23.16 29.24 -20.92
C GLU A 122 -24.50 29.20 -21.67
N ASN A 123 -24.56 28.48 -22.80
CA ASN A 123 -25.79 28.26 -23.55
C ASN A 123 -26.69 27.19 -22.94
N SER A 124 -26.21 26.41 -21.98
CA SER A 124 -27.00 25.37 -21.32
C SER A 124 -27.84 25.96 -20.19
N SER A 125 -29.17 25.78 -20.28
CA SER A 125 -30.10 26.15 -19.21
C SER A 125 -30.24 25.00 -18.20
N PHE A 126 -29.39 24.98 -17.17
CA PHE A 126 -29.51 24.05 -16.05
C PHE A 126 -30.41 24.63 -14.94
N SER A 127 -31.21 23.78 -14.28
CA SER A 127 -32.17 24.15 -13.23
C SER A 127 -32.18 23.22 -12.00
N TYR A 128 -31.35 22.17 -11.98
CA TYR A 128 -31.27 21.26 -10.83
C TYR A 128 -30.51 21.90 -9.65
N ASP A 129 -30.93 21.64 -8.41
CA ASP A 129 -30.50 22.34 -7.18
C ASP A 129 -28.99 22.68 -7.05
N THR A 130 -28.07 21.81 -7.49
CA THR A 130 -26.61 22.00 -7.37
C THR A 130 -25.89 22.42 -8.66
N TRP A 131 -26.61 22.97 -9.65
CA TRP A 131 -26.05 23.21 -10.99
C TRP A 131 -24.96 24.30 -11.02
N GLU A 132 -25.07 25.34 -10.19
CA GLU A 132 -24.06 26.41 -10.13
C GLU A 132 -22.72 25.92 -9.59
N GLU A 133 -22.75 25.03 -8.60
CA GLU A 133 -21.55 24.40 -8.03
C GLU A 133 -20.87 23.49 -9.04
N ASP A 134 -21.66 22.71 -9.79
CA ASP A 134 -21.14 21.87 -10.86
C ASP A 134 -20.56 22.72 -12.00
N LYS A 135 -21.23 23.82 -12.40
CA LYS A 135 -20.69 24.80 -13.38
C LYS A 135 -19.33 25.33 -12.94
N LYS A 136 -19.21 25.78 -11.68
CA LYS A 136 -17.94 26.23 -11.09
C LYS A 136 -16.87 25.14 -11.12
N ARG A 137 -17.25 23.88 -10.92
CA ARG A 137 -16.33 22.73 -10.99
C ARG A 137 -15.81 22.50 -12.41
N VAL A 138 -16.68 22.52 -13.43
CA VAL A 138 -16.26 22.35 -14.83
C VAL A 138 -15.33 23.47 -15.27
N VAL A 139 -15.72 24.72 -14.99
CA VAL A 139 -14.89 25.89 -15.26
C VAL A 139 -13.57 25.81 -14.50
N GLY A 140 -13.63 25.43 -13.22
CA GLY A 140 -12.45 25.20 -12.39
C GLY A 140 -11.50 24.16 -12.99
N THR A 141 -11.99 23.00 -13.41
CA THR A 141 -11.17 21.94 -14.05
C THR A 141 -10.52 22.41 -15.36
N LEU A 142 -11.21 23.22 -16.17
CA LEU A 142 -10.63 23.80 -17.39
C LEU A 142 -9.53 24.81 -17.09
N LEU A 143 -9.71 25.59 -16.02
CA LEU A 143 -8.81 26.66 -15.64
C LEU A 143 -7.73 26.22 -14.63
N ASP A 144 -7.80 25.02 -14.05
CA ASP A 144 -6.91 24.64 -12.94
C ASP A 144 -5.48 24.38 -13.40
N VAL A 145 -4.50 25.04 -12.78
CA VAL A 145 -3.07 24.79 -13.01
C VAL A 145 -2.49 23.73 -12.05
N ASP A 146 -3.18 23.40 -10.95
CA ASP A 146 -2.66 22.61 -9.83
C ASP A 146 -2.76 21.11 -10.01
N SER A 147 -3.70 20.68 -10.85
CA SER A 147 -3.89 19.32 -11.33
C SER A 147 -2.56 18.61 -11.72
N PHE A 148 -1.98 17.88 -10.77
CA PHE A 148 -0.76 17.07 -10.97
C PHE A 148 -1.04 15.78 -11.78
N PHE A 149 -2.32 15.39 -11.89
CA PHE A 149 -2.76 14.09 -12.41
C PHE A 149 -3.75 14.13 -13.58
N HIS A 150 -4.25 15.30 -14.00
CA HIS A 150 -5.23 15.35 -15.09
C HIS A 150 -4.54 15.38 -16.45
N PHE A 151 -4.09 14.21 -16.90
CA PHE A 151 -3.89 13.94 -18.31
C PHE A 151 -5.26 14.11 -18.99
N ASN A 152 -5.45 15.24 -19.68
CA ASN A 152 -6.66 15.60 -20.44
C ASN A 152 -7.80 16.28 -19.63
N ARG A 153 -7.58 17.53 -19.24
CA ARG A 153 -8.56 18.42 -18.57
C ARG A 153 -9.84 18.63 -19.38
N GLU A 154 -9.71 18.71 -20.70
CA GLU A 154 -10.86 18.85 -21.60
C GLU A 154 -11.76 17.61 -21.55
N LYS A 155 -11.17 16.41 -21.54
CA LYS A 155 -11.90 15.15 -21.35
C LYS A 155 -12.59 15.10 -19.98
N GLU A 156 -11.94 15.58 -18.94
CA GLU A 156 -12.56 15.60 -17.61
C GLU A 156 -13.71 16.61 -17.52
N ALA A 157 -13.51 17.82 -18.05
CA ALA A 157 -14.55 18.83 -18.15
C ALA A 157 -15.75 18.33 -18.98
N LYS A 158 -15.51 17.65 -20.11
CA LYS A 158 -16.55 16.96 -20.89
C LYS A 158 -17.30 15.92 -20.07
N THR A 159 -16.58 15.13 -19.28
CA THR A 159 -17.19 14.11 -18.41
C THR A 159 -18.06 14.75 -17.33
N GLN A 160 -17.60 15.85 -16.72
CA GLN A 160 -18.37 16.58 -15.72
C GLN A 160 -19.62 17.23 -16.36
N LEU A 161 -19.50 17.82 -17.54
CA LEU A 161 -20.64 18.40 -18.27
C LEU A 161 -21.68 17.34 -18.67
N ALA A 162 -21.24 16.15 -19.08
CA ALA A 162 -22.14 15.02 -19.32
C ALA A 162 -22.90 14.61 -18.05
N LYS A 163 -22.26 14.65 -16.87
CA LYS A 163 -22.93 14.43 -15.59
C LYS A 163 -23.96 15.53 -15.29
N MET A 164 -23.66 16.79 -15.59
CA MET A 164 -24.61 17.89 -15.43
C MET A 164 -25.87 17.67 -16.28
N ARG A 165 -25.71 17.24 -17.54
CA ARG A 165 -26.84 16.87 -18.41
C ARG A 165 -27.69 15.75 -17.84
N LYS A 166 -27.05 14.67 -17.37
CA LYS A 166 -27.75 13.55 -16.73
C LYS A 166 -28.56 14.02 -15.52
N LYS A 167 -27.98 14.87 -14.66
CA LYS A 167 -28.68 15.46 -13.51
C LYS A 167 -29.88 16.30 -13.94
N GLN A 168 -29.73 17.08 -15.01
CA GLN A 168 -30.82 17.88 -15.56
C GLN A 168 -31.97 17.00 -16.05
N ASP A 169 -31.68 15.94 -16.79
CA ASP A 169 -32.71 15.03 -17.30
C ASP A 169 -33.43 14.27 -16.18
N ILE A 170 -32.70 13.90 -15.12
CA ILE A 170 -33.29 13.31 -13.91
C ILE A 170 -34.20 14.32 -13.20
N SER A 171 -33.76 15.58 -13.10
CA SER A 171 -34.54 16.65 -12.47
C SER A 171 -35.83 16.95 -13.23
N ASP A 172 -35.77 16.96 -14.56
CA ASP A 172 -36.90 17.25 -15.43
C ASP A 172 -37.81 16.03 -15.70
N GLY A 173 -37.47 14.86 -15.11
CA GLY A 173 -38.22 13.62 -15.31
C GLY A 173 -38.16 13.08 -16.74
N ARG A 174 -37.21 13.55 -17.57
CA ARG A 174 -37.03 13.12 -18.96
C ARG A 174 -36.14 11.88 -19.10
N CYS A 175 -35.53 11.44 -18.01
CA CYS A 175 -34.56 10.35 -18.03
C CYS A 175 -35.24 8.98 -17.86
N ASN A 176 -35.28 8.19 -18.94
CA ASN A 176 -35.44 6.72 -18.86
C ASN A 176 -34.09 6.11 -18.47
N ASP A 177 -33.60 6.43 -17.27
CA ASP A 177 -32.35 5.87 -16.77
C ASP A 177 -32.59 4.41 -16.38
N PRO A 178 -31.89 3.43 -17.00
CA PRO A 178 -32.05 2.02 -16.66
C PRO A 178 -31.81 1.74 -15.17
N ASP A 179 -30.96 2.51 -14.50
CA ASP A 179 -30.68 2.34 -13.08
C ASP A 179 -31.80 2.91 -12.20
N ILE A 180 -32.51 3.96 -12.63
CA ILE A 180 -33.73 4.43 -11.96
C ILE A 180 -34.85 3.40 -12.12
N GLU A 181 -35.03 2.84 -13.31
CA GLU A 181 -36.02 1.79 -13.55
C GLU A 181 -35.71 0.54 -12.71
N ARG A 182 -34.44 0.09 -12.70
CA ARG A 182 -34.00 -1.03 -11.85
C ARG A 182 -34.25 -0.75 -10.37
N LEU A 183 -33.88 0.43 -9.88
CA LEU A 183 -34.10 0.82 -8.48
C LEU A 183 -35.59 0.89 -8.11
N ASN A 184 -36.43 1.32 -9.05
CA ASN A 184 -37.87 1.34 -8.85
C ASN A 184 -38.49 -0.06 -8.91
N SER A 185 -37.95 -0.96 -9.74
CA SER A 185 -38.44 -2.34 -9.89
C SER A 185 -38.16 -3.22 -8.67
N VAL A 186 -37.13 -2.90 -7.86
CA VAL A 186 -36.83 -3.67 -6.65
C VAL A 186 -37.74 -3.27 -5.49
N SER A 187 -38.15 -4.29 -4.75
CA SER A 187 -38.93 -4.21 -3.51
C SER A 187 -38.42 -5.27 -2.55
N PHE A 188 -37.77 -4.85 -1.47
CA PHE A 188 -37.23 -5.73 -0.42
C PHE A 188 -37.92 -5.47 0.91
N ASN A 189 -37.88 -6.42 1.83
CA ASN A 189 -38.63 -6.34 3.11
C ASN A 189 -37.73 -6.23 4.34
N TYR A 190 -36.41 -6.12 4.16
CA TYR A 190 -35.51 -5.86 5.28
C TYR A 190 -35.74 -4.45 5.87
N PRO A 191 -35.54 -4.24 7.20
CA PRO A 191 -36.04 -3.05 7.91
C PRO A 191 -35.57 -1.68 7.40
N SER A 192 -34.40 -1.60 6.75
CA SER A 192 -33.79 -0.36 6.27
C SER A 192 -33.96 -0.13 4.76
N PHE A 193 -34.76 -0.94 4.06
CA PHE A 193 -34.86 -0.90 2.59
C PHE A 193 -35.22 0.48 2.02
N GLU A 194 -36.24 1.15 2.56
CA GLU A 194 -36.67 2.47 2.04
C GLU A 194 -35.60 3.55 2.23
N ASN A 195 -34.85 3.48 3.34
CA ASN A 195 -33.73 4.40 3.59
C ASN A 195 -32.57 4.13 2.62
N ASP A 196 -32.28 2.85 2.36
CA ASP A 196 -31.25 2.42 1.42
C ASP A 196 -31.62 2.83 -0.01
N LYS A 197 -32.87 2.58 -0.44
CA LYS A 197 -33.42 3.00 -1.74
C LYS A 197 -33.32 4.52 -1.92
N THR A 198 -33.70 5.29 -0.91
CA THR A 198 -33.56 6.75 -0.88
C THR A 198 -32.09 7.18 -0.99
N THR A 199 -31.18 6.46 -0.36
CA THR A 199 -29.74 6.75 -0.40
C THR A 199 -29.16 6.53 -1.80
N VAL A 200 -29.49 5.41 -2.44
CA VAL A 200 -29.09 5.12 -3.83
C VAL A 200 -29.70 6.14 -4.80
N PHE A 201 -30.95 6.55 -4.58
CA PHE A 201 -31.60 7.59 -5.37
C PHE A 201 -30.91 8.96 -5.23
N LYS A 202 -30.44 9.30 -4.02
CA LYS A 202 -29.61 10.50 -3.80
C LYS A 202 -28.27 10.41 -4.53
N TRP A 203 -27.66 9.22 -4.62
CA TRP A 203 -26.42 9.03 -5.38
C TRP A 203 -26.61 9.29 -6.87
N LEU A 204 -27.70 8.78 -7.44
CA LEU A 204 -28.13 9.04 -8.82
C LEU A 204 -28.32 10.53 -9.08
N LYS A 205 -29.09 11.23 -8.22
CA LYS A 205 -29.27 12.69 -8.33
C LYS A 205 -27.96 13.48 -8.22
N ARG A 206 -26.97 12.95 -7.50
CA ARG A 206 -25.65 13.57 -7.37
C ARG A 206 -24.69 13.23 -8.52
N GLY A 207 -25.11 12.41 -9.49
CA GLY A 207 -24.27 12.02 -10.62
C GLY A 207 -23.02 11.27 -10.20
N LEU A 208 -23.11 10.47 -9.13
CA LEU A 208 -22.07 9.53 -8.74
C LEU A 208 -21.89 8.46 -9.83
N SER A 209 -20.73 7.81 -9.89
CA SER A 209 -20.36 6.92 -10.99
C SER A 209 -21.40 5.81 -11.23
N ASP A 210 -21.50 5.35 -12.48
CA ASP A 210 -22.47 4.31 -12.88
C ASP A 210 -22.32 3.03 -12.02
N GLY A 211 -21.12 2.73 -11.52
CA GLY A 211 -20.89 1.60 -10.61
C GLY A 211 -21.43 1.78 -9.17
N CYS A 212 -21.73 3.00 -8.71
CA CYS A 212 -22.27 3.21 -7.37
C CYS A 212 -23.70 2.67 -7.21
N VAL A 213 -24.50 2.71 -8.28
CA VAL A 213 -25.88 2.23 -8.24
C VAL A 213 -25.93 0.72 -8.28
N GLU A 214 -25.14 0.11 -9.17
CA GLU A 214 -24.96 -1.35 -9.21
C GLU A 214 -24.49 -1.88 -7.85
N LYS A 215 -23.50 -1.22 -7.25
CA LYS A 215 -23.03 -1.56 -5.90
C LYS A 215 -24.12 -1.40 -4.85
N GLY A 216 -24.86 -0.29 -4.86
CA GLY A 216 -25.97 -0.06 -3.94
C GLY A 216 -27.04 -1.15 -4.04
N LEU A 217 -27.46 -1.48 -5.26
CA LEU A 217 -28.40 -2.58 -5.52
C LEU A 217 -27.84 -3.93 -5.03
N GLY A 218 -26.55 -4.19 -5.24
CA GLY A 218 -25.87 -5.39 -4.73
C GLY A 218 -25.88 -5.48 -3.20
N ASP A 219 -25.58 -4.38 -2.50
CA ASP A 219 -25.63 -4.31 -1.03
C ASP A 219 -27.08 -4.53 -0.52
N MET A 220 -28.09 -3.97 -1.21
CA MET A 220 -29.51 -4.16 -0.87
C MET A 220 -29.97 -5.62 -1.11
N GLN A 221 -29.55 -6.25 -2.21
CA GLN A 221 -29.81 -7.66 -2.49
C GLN A 221 -29.15 -8.58 -1.46
N MET A 222 -27.91 -8.28 -1.09
CA MET A 222 -27.20 -9.01 -0.03
C MET A 222 -27.95 -8.89 1.30
N ARG A 223 -28.42 -7.70 1.67
CA ARG A 223 -29.22 -7.49 2.89
C ARG A 223 -30.50 -8.29 2.89
N GLN A 224 -31.20 -8.33 1.76
CA GLN A 224 -32.40 -9.14 1.62
C GLN A 224 -32.09 -10.61 1.89
N LYS A 225 -31.04 -11.16 1.28
CA LYS A 225 -30.59 -12.54 1.52
C LYS A 225 -30.29 -12.79 3.00
N VAL A 226 -29.51 -11.91 3.64
CA VAL A 226 -29.18 -12.05 5.08
C VAL A 226 -30.45 -11.96 5.95
N HIS A 227 -31.39 -11.09 5.60
CA HIS A 227 -32.66 -10.94 6.30
C HIS A 227 -33.55 -12.19 6.18
N GLU A 228 -33.56 -12.83 5.02
CA GLU A 228 -34.24 -14.11 4.76
C GLU A 228 -33.54 -15.31 5.42
N GLY A 229 -32.38 -15.10 6.05
CA GLY A 229 -31.59 -16.17 6.67
C GLY A 229 -30.80 -17.00 5.67
N ASP A 230 -30.55 -16.48 4.47
CA ASP A 230 -29.74 -17.15 3.45
C ASP A 230 -28.28 -17.29 3.90
N GLN A 231 -27.85 -18.54 4.06
CA GLN A 231 -26.49 -18.93 4.43
C GLN A 231 -25.49 -18.89 3.26
N SER A 232 -25.93 -18.54 2.04
CA SER A 232 -25.04 -18.42 0.87
C SER A 232 -23.99 -17.31 1.02
N ASN A 233 -24.17 -16.39 1.97
CA ASN A 233 -23.18 -15.36 2.26
C ASN A 233 -21.88 -15.98 2.81
N LYS A 234 -20.78 -15.83 2.06
CA LYS A 234 -19.46 -16.38 2.40
C LYS A 234 -18.96 -15.95 3.78
N ILE A 235 -19.28 -14.74 4.22
CA ILE A 235 -18.89 -14.21 5.54
C ILE A 235 -19.67 -14.93 6.64
N LEU A 236 -20.99 -15.04 6.50
CA LEU A 236 -21.84 -15.73 7.48
C LEU A 236 -21.52 -17.23 7.55
N SER A 237 -21.35 -17.89 6.40
CA SER A 237 -20.93 -19.29 6.38
C SER A 237 -19.54 -19.52 7.00
N SER A 238 -18.62 -18.55 6.87
CA SER A 238 -17.32 -18.60 7.53
C SER A 238 -17.43 -18.43 9.05
N LEU A 239 -18.33 -17.57 9.52
CA LEU A 239 -18.64 -17.41 10.94
C LEU A 239 -19.25 -18.68 11.54
N GLU A 240 -20.20 -19.31 10.86
CA GLU A 240 -20.88 -20.52 11.34
C GLU A 240 -19.96 -21.75 11.36
N LYS A 241 -19.03 -21.85 10.41
CA LYS A 241 -18.04 -22.94 10.34
C LYS A 241 -16.88 -22.80 11.33
N GLN A 242 -16.70 -21.62 11.95
CA GLN A 242 -15.58 -21.38 12.86
C GLN A 242 -15.98 -21.55 14.32
N TRP A 243 -15.27 -22.43 15.03
CA TRP A 243 -15.38 -22.57 16.48
C TRP A 243 -14.44 -21.55 17.13
N LEU A 244 -14.88 -20.28 17.18
CA LEU A 244 -14.14 -19.24 17.88
C LEU A 244 -14.33 -19.42 19.39
N THR A 245 -13.24 -19.28 20.14
CA THR A 245 -13.19 -19.56 21.58
C THR A 245 -12.62 -18.41 22.41
N TYR A 246 -12.15 -17.33 21.78
CA TYR A 246 -11.65 -16.14 22.49
C TYR A 246 -12.77 -15.36 23.19
N ASP A 247 -12.48 -14.73 24.33
CA ASP A 247 -13.50 -14.01 25.08
C ASP A 247 -14.08 -12.83 24.27
N GLY A 248 -15.41 -12.65 24.30
CA GLY A 248 -16.10 -11.65 23.49
C GLY A 248 -16.36 -12.01 22.02
N TRP A 249 -16.01 -13.22 21.54
CA TRP A 249 -16.23 -13.61 20.14
C TRP A 249 -17.70 -13.50 19.68
N ARG A 250 -18.66 -13.77 20.59
CA ARG A 250 -20.10 -13.65 20.30
C ARG A 250 -20.51 -12.22 20.01
N TYR A 251 -19.89 -11.26 20.68
CA TYR A 251 -20.13 -9.83 20.43
C TYR A 251 -19.65 -9.46 19.03
N ASP A 252 -18.41 -9.80 18.69
CA ASP A 252 -17.84 -9.52 17.37
C ASP A 252 -18.65 -10.22 16.25
N ALA A 253 -19.11 -11.45 16.47
CA ALA A 253 -19.92 -12.18 15.50
C ALA A 253 -21.29 -11.51 15.28
N ASN A 254 -21.90 -11.01 16.36
CA ASN A 254 -23.12 -10.21 16.27
C ASN A 254 -22.87 -8.89 15.54
N GLU A 255 -21.72 -8.27 15.75
CA GLU A 255 -21.34 -7.02 15.09
C GLU A 255 -21.11 -7.22 13.58
N VAL A 256 -20.54 -8.35 13.15
CA VAL A 256 -20.48 -8.70 11.72
C VAL A 256 -21.89 -8.78 11.12
N LYS A 257 -22.84 -9.45 11.80
CA LYS A 257 -24.24 -9.54 11.35
C LYS A 257 -24.89 -8.15 11.26
N LYS A 258 -24.68 -7.30 12.26
CA LYS A 258 -25.19 -5.91 12.24
C LYS A 258 -24.58 -5.09 11.11
N ILE A 259 -23.28 -5.21 10.82
CA ILE A 259 -22.66 -4.49 9.71
C ILE A 259 -23.32 -4.86 8.38
N LEU A 260 -23.57 -6.16 8.16
CA LEU A 260 -24.21 -6.64 6.95
C LEU A 260 -25.66 -6.13 6.80
N LEU A 261 -26.43 -6.11 7.90
CA LEU A 261 -27.86 -5.77 7.87
C LEU A 261 -28.18 -4.28 8.06
N LEU A 262 -27.50 -3.61 8.97
CA LEU A 262 -27.92 -2.33 9.55
C LEU A 262 -26.99 -1.17 9.25
N SER A 263 -25.81 -1.42 8.68
CA SER A 263 -24.88 -0.33 8.43
C SER A 263 -25.43 0.66 7.41
N PRO A 264 -25.07 1.96 7.45
CA PRO A 264 -25.42 2.85 6.34
C PRO A 264 -24.80 2.36 5.03
N LEU A 265 -25.53 2.52 3.92
CA LEU A 265 -24.97 2.35 2.58
C LEU A 265 -23.87 3.40 2.34
N ASP A 266 -22.78 2.95 1.73
CA ASP A 266 -21.62 3.79 1.41
C ASP A 266 -21.18 3.49 -0.02
N CYS A 267 -21.06 4.54 -0.84
CA CYS A 267 -20.74 4.41 -2.25
C CYS A 267 -19.27 3.97 -2.48
N PHE A 268 -18.38 4.16 -1.51
CA PHE A 268 -16.96 3.83 -1.57
C PHE A 268 -16.62 2.51 -0.88
N PHE A 269 -17.25 2.19 0.25
CA PHE A 269 -16.96 0.97 1.03
C PHE A 269 -18.20 0.07 1.20
N SER A 270 -18.15 -1.17 0.69
CA SER A 270 -19.29 -2.09 0.90
C SER A 270 -19.39 -2.52 2.35
N ALA A 271 -20.61 -2.86 2.79
CA ALA A 271 -20.82 -3.50 4.08
C ALA A 271 -20.04 -4.83 4.17
N GLU A 272 -19.96 -5.57 3.06
CA GLU A 272 -19.20 -6.81 2.94
C GLU A 272 -17.70 -6.61 3.24
N SER A 273 -17.07 -5.58 2.68
CA SER A 273 -15.64 -5.30 2.92
C SER A 273 -15.36 -5.01 4.40
N ARG A 274 -16.26 -4.25 5.06
CA ARG A 274 -16.14 -3.93 6.50
C ARG A 274 -16.36 -5.17 7.37
N ALA A 275 -17.38 -5.96 7.04
CA ALA A 275 -17.65 -7.23 7.70
C ALA A 275 -16.49 -8.22 7.55
N GLN A 276 -15.86 -8.27 6.36
CA GLN A 276 -14.72 -9.13 6.09
C GLN A 276 -13.48 -8.71 6.89
N LYS A 277 -13.21 -7.40 7.02
CA LYS A 277 -12.15 -6.89 7.89
C LYS A 277 -12.34 -7.29 9.34
N LEU A 278 -13.58 -7.18 9.85
CA LEU A 278 -13.89 -7.59 11.22
C LEU A 278 -13.71 -9.10 11.39
N LEU A 279 -14.23 -9.92 10.47
CA LEU A 279 -14.04 -11.37 10.49
C LEU A 279 -12.55 -11.76 10.48
N GLU A 280 -11.72 -11.08 9.70
CA GLU A 280 -10.27 -11.32 9.71
C GLU A 280 -9.65 -10.93 11.06
N GLY A 281 -10.11 -9.84 11.67
CA GLY A 281 -9.77 -9.48 13.05
C GLY A 281 -10.15 -10.57 14.05
N MET A 282 -11.34 -11.16 13.94
CA MET A 282 -11.79 -12.27 14.78
C MET A 282 -10.89 -13.50 14.65
N LYS A 283 -10.50 -13.87 13.42
CA LYS A 283 -9.54 -14.96 13.18
C LYS A 283 -8.17 -14.66 13.80
N ASN A 284 -7.72 -13.41 13.75
CA ASN A 284 -6.47 -13.01 14.35
C ASN A 284 -6.54 -13.08 15.88
N LYS A 285 -7.65 -12.66 16.50
CA LYS A 285 -7.88 -12.81 17.95
C LYS A 285 -7.84 -14.29 18.37
N GLU A 286 -8.44 -15.18 17.59
CA GLU A 286 -8.38 -16.63 17.87
C GLU A 286 -6.95 -17.18 17.75
N LYS A 287 -6.19 -16.78 16.71
CA LYS A 287 -4.76 -17.11 16.59
C LYS A 287 -3.93 -16.54 17.75
N MET A 288 -4.33 -15.40 18.30
CA MET A 288 -3.61 -14.71 19.37
C MET A 288 -3.85 -15.34 20.74
N LYS A 289 -5.03 -15.92 21.00
CA LYS A 289 -5.30 -16.73 22.21
C LYS A 289 -4.25 -17.84 22.41
N TYR A 290 -3.72 -18.41 21.33
CA TYR A 290 -2.67 -19.43 21.37
C TYR A 290 -1.25 -18.86 21.60
N ASN A 291 -1.07 -17.56 21.39
CA ASN A 291 0.22 -16.86 21.51
C ASN A 291 0.35 -16.04 22.81
N ASP A 292 -0.70 -15.91 23.62
CA ASP A 292 -0.69 -15.13 24.87
C ASP A 292 0.35 -15.64 25.87
N ASP A 293 0.38 -16.96 26.07
CA ASP A 293 1.35 -17.62 26.96
C ASP A 293 2.78 -17.50 26.39
N VAL A 294 2.92 -17.56 25.06
CA VAL A 294 4.21 -17.52 24.37
C VAL A 294 4.81 -16.12 24.37
N ILE A 295 4.02 -15.08 24.08
CA ILE A 295 4.47 -13.69 24.06
C ILE A 295 4.78 -13.22 25.47
N SER A 296 3.95 -13.56 26.46
CA SER A 296 4.21 -13.25 27.86
C SER A 296 5.49 -13.95 28.33
N SER A 297 5.65 -15.25 28.05
CA SER A 297 6.88 -15.99 28.35
C SER A 297 8.11 -15.40 27.65
N LEU A 298 8.00 -14.94 26.40
CA LEU A 298 9.10 -14.33 25.65
C LEU A 298 9.49 -12.96 26.23
N LEU A 299 8.54 -12.10 26.57
CA LEU A 299 8.80 -10.77 27.14
C LEU A 299 9.37 -10.84 28.57
N ASP A 300 9.22 -11.98 29.23
CA ASP A 300 9.75 -12.26 30.57
C ASP A 300 10.97 -13.20 30.55
N SER A 301 11.41 -13.64 29.37
CA SER A 301 12.52 -14.61 29.21
C SER A 301 13.92 -14.07 29.54
N GLY A 302 14.06 -12.76 29.74
CA GLY A 302 15.35 -12.11 29.98
C GLY A 302 16.29 -12.08 28.77
N LEU A 303 15.82 -12.46 27.58
CA LEU A 303 16.61 -12.49 26.33
C LEU A 303 16.88 -11.11 25.73
N PHE A 304 16.12 -10.09 26.13
CA PHE A 304 16.25 -8.72 25.62
C PHE A 304 16.92 -7.82 26.65
N THR A 305 18.06 -7.25 26.28
CA THR A 305 18.95 -6.50 27.16
C THR A 305 19.27 -5.09 26.64
N TYR A 306 18.70 -4.69 25.50
CA TYR A 306 18.98 -3.38 24.90
C TYR A 306 18.26 -2.22 25.63
N ASP A 307 18.88 -1.04 25.58
CA ASP A 307 18.34 0.17 26.19
C ASP A 307 16.96 0.53 25.64
N ARG A 308 15.99 0.80 26.53
CA ARG A 308 14.57 1.07 26.23
C ARG A 308 13.71 -0.13 25.83
N PHE A 309 14.16 -1.36 26.07
CA PHE A 309 13.31 -2.54 25.90
C PHE A 309 11.98 -2.44 26.70
N ASP A 310 11.99 -1.87 27.90
CA ASP A 310 10.77 -1.70 28.71
C ASP A 310 9.69 -0.83 28.04
N ASP A 311 10.10 0.19 27.26
CA ASP A 311 9.16 1.03 26.51
C ASP A 311 8.55 0.26 25.33
N ASP A 312 9.38 -0.52 24.63
CA ASP A 312 8.91 -1.38 23.54
C ASP A 312 8.01 -2.52 24.08
N LYS A 313 8.32 -3.08 25.26
CA LYS A 313 7.49 -4.06 25.98
C LYS A 313 6.11 -3.48 26.30
N LYS A 314 6.04 -2.27 26.88
CA LYS A 314 4.78 -1.57 27.14
C LYS A 314 3.99 -1.32 25.84
N ARG A 315 4.67 -0.96 24.76
CA ARG A 315 4.05 -0.73 23.45
C ARG A 315 3.44 -2.01 22.87
N ILE A 316 4.14 -3.14 22.97
CA ILE A 316 3.60 -4.44 22.52
C ILE A 316 2.37 -4.81 23.34
N ILE A 317 2.45 -4.72 24.67
CA ILE A 317 1.31 -5.02 25.56
C ILE A 317 0.09 -4.16 25.18
N LYS A 318 0.30 -2.88 24.87
CA LYS A 318 -0.76 -1.97 24.42
C LYS A 318 -1.34 -2.32 23.05
N LEU A 319 -0.48 -2.56 22.05
CA LEU A 319 -0.94 -2.98 20.71
C LEU A 319 -1.72 -4.29 20.78
N TYR A 320 -1.27 -5.19 21.65
CA TYR A 320 -1.90 -6.47 21.90
C TYR A 320 -3.28 -6.33 22.53
N SER A 321 -3.43 -5.53 23.60
CA SER A 321 -4.73 -5.31 24.25
C SER A 321 -5.75 -4.62 23.34
N GLU A 322 -5.27 -3.88 22.34
CA GLU A 322 -6.09 -3.23 21.30
C GLU A 322 -6.35 -4.14 20.08
N GLY A 323 -5.86 -5.38 20.07
CA GLY A 323 -6.12 -6.38 19.02
C GLY A 323 -5.34 -6.18 17.72
N TRP A 324 -4.21 -5.45 17.76
CA TRP A 324 -3.35 -5.23 16.60
C TRP A 324 -2.31 -6.33 16.41
N GLU A 325 -1.91 -6.58 15.17
CA GLU A 325 -0.82 -7.50 14.85
C GLU A 325 0.52 -7.03 15.45
N VAL A 326 1.03 -7.77 16.44
CA VAL A 326 2.29 -7.43 17.13
C VAL A 326 3.55 -7.98 16.44
N GLN A 327 3.41 -8.84 15.43
CA GLN A 327 4.54 -9.51 14.76
C GLN A 327 5.55 -8.52 14.17
N ARG A 328 5.09 -7.39 13.62
CA ARG A 328 5.98 -6.34 13.10
C ARG A 328 6.78 -5.66 14.20
N GLU A 329 6.17 -5.42 15.36
CA GLU A 329 6.85 -4.80 16.49
C GLU A 329 7.82 -5.78 17.15
N ILE A 330 7.47 -7.06 17.26
CA ILE A 330 8.37 -8.13 17.70
C ILE A 330 9.61 -8.21 16.79
N LYS A 331 9.42 -8.21 15.46
CA LYS A 331 10.54 -8.16 14.49
C LYS A 331 11.43 -6.95 14.69
N ARG A 332 10.85 -5.79 15.03
CA ARG A 332 11.61 -4.57 15.34
C ARG A 332 12.42 -4.72 16.63
N ILE A 333 11.84 -5.26 17.70
CA ILE A 333 12.55 -5.51 18.98
C ILE A 333 13.73 -6.47 18.77
N ILE A 334 13.53 -7.54 18.00
CA ILE A 334 14.60 -8.51 17.66
C ILE A 334 15.76 -7.81 16.95
N LEU A 335 15.46 -6.93 15.99
CA LEU A 335 16.47 -6.17 15.27
C LEU A 335 17.24 -5.21 16.19
N LYS A 336 16.53 -4.54 17.12
CA LYS A 336 17.18 -3.71 18.14
C LYS A 336 18.12 -4.52 19.04
N GLN A 337 17.72 -5.72 19.45
CA GLN A 337 18.59 -6.63 20.20
C GLN A 337 19.80 -7.07 19.39
N GLN A 338 19.64 -7.36 18.09
CA GLN A 338 20.75 -7.74 17.20
C GLN A 338 21.80 -6.62 17.10
N ILE A 339 21.35 -5.37 16.95
CA ILE A 339 22.24 -4.20 16.90
C ILE A 339 22.97 -4.04 18.25
N HIS A 340 22.25 -4.19 19.36
CA HIS A 340 22.83 -4.05 20.69
C HIS A 340 23.84 -5.16 21.02
N SER A 341 23.58 -6.41 20.65
CA SER A 341 24.47 -7.55 20.91
C SER A 341 25.59 -7.71 19.88
N GLY A 342 25.60 -6.97 18.77
CA GLY A 342 26.63 -7.06 17.72
C GLY A 342 26.62 -8.39 16.93
N ILE A 343 25.54 -9.18 17.02
CA ILE A 343 25.43 -10.53 16.45
C ILE A 343 24.73 -10.49 15.09
N ARG A 344 25.36 -11.07 14.05
CA ARG A 344 24.80 -11.17 12.67
C ARG A 344 24.02 -12.46 12.35
N CYS A 345 23.97 -13.45 13.25
CA CYS A 345 23.21 -14.69 13.06
C CYS A 345 22.51 -15.07 14.37
N ASN A 346 21.17 -15.10 14.42
CA ASN A 346 20.44 -14.97 15.68
C ASN A 346 19.75 -16.26 16.18
N PRO A 347 20.18 -16.85 17.32
CA PRO A 347 19.50 -17.97 17.97
C PRO A 347 18.11 -17.63 18.54
N ILE A 348 17.78 -16.34 18.73
CA ILE A 348 16.45 -15.87 19.14
C ILE A 348 15.42 -16.07 18.02
N ILE A 349 15.82 -15.97 16.74
CA ILE A 349 14.92 -16.26 15.60
C ILE A 349 14.52 -17.74 15.64
N THR A 350 15.50 -18.63 15.84
CA THR A 350 15.25 -20.07 16.01
C THR A 350 14.37 -20.36 17.22
N ALA A 351 14.57 -19.67 18.35
CA ALA A 351 13.73 -19.82 19.54
C ALA A 351 12.28 -19.35 19.30
N ILE A 352 12.08 -18.30 18.50
CA ILE A 352 10.76 -17.77 18.14
C ILE A 352 10.06 -18.65 17.12
N ASP A 353 10.76 -19.18 16.13
CA ASP A 353 10.18 -20.13 15.16
C ASP A 353 9.71 -21.42 15.86
N ASN A 354 10.48 -21.87 16.86
CA ASN A 354 10.12 -23.00 17.72
C ASN A 354 8.94 -22.66 18.66
N ALA A 355 8.89 -21.46 19.23
CA ALA A 355 7.84 -21.05 20.15
C ALA A 355 6.51 -20.72 19.46
N VAL A 356 6.54 -20.30 18.19
CA VAL A 356 5.36 -19.90 17.40
C VAL A 356 4.91 -21.02 16.43
N GLY A 357 5.56 -22.19 16.46
CA GLY A 357 5.12 -23.39 15.71
C GLY A 357 5.02 -23.19 14.20
N ARG A 358 5.96 -22.44 13.59
CA ARG A 358 5.97 -22.19 12.13
C ARG A 358 6.99 -23.09 11.43
N ASP A 359 6.49 -23.95 10.54
CA ASP A 359 7.29 -24.69 9.55
C ASP A 359 7.95 -23.74 8.52
N LYS A 360 9.18 -24.10 8.11
CA LYS A 360 10.14 -23.30 7.34
C LYS A 360 9.85 -23.17 5.82
N GLN A 361 10.16 -21.98 5.29
CA GLN A 361 10.70 -21.70 3.94
C GLN A 361 11.35 -20.29 4.00
N CYS A 362 12.49 -19.93 3.39
CA CYS A 362 13.40 -20.55 2.42
C CYS A 362 14.77 -19.81 2.45
N ASP A 363 15.84 -20.57 2.19
CA ASP A 363 17.10 -20.33 1.42
C ASP A 363 17.79 -18.94 1.43
N ASP A 364 19.05 -18.81 1.86
CA ASP A 364 20.36 -19.26 1.31
C ASP A 364 20.91 -18.30 0.23
N ASN A 365 22.01 -17.61 0.56
CA ASN A 365 23.14 -17.38 -0.35
C ASN A 365 24.29 -16.66 0.36
N GLY A 366 25.41 -17.38 0.51
CA GLY A 366 26.71 -16.74 0.74
C GLY A 366 27.75 -17.60 1.46
N SER A 367 28.19 -18.70 0.85
CA SER A 367 29.59 -19.18 0.90
C SER A 367 29.68 -20.63 0.40
N ILE A 368 30.39 -20.80 -0.71
CA ILE A 368 30.81 -22.08 -1.29
C ILE A 368 31.84 -22.70 -0.34
N SER A 369 31.35 -23.35 0.73
CA SER A 369 32.14 -24.16 1.68
C SER A 369 31.24 -24.90 2.71
N GLY A 370 29.90 -24.86 2.58
CA GLY A 370 28.99 -25.19 3.69
C GLY A 370 28.11 -26.43 3.56
N LYS A 371 27.97 -27.03 2.36
CA LYS A 371 26.95 -28.07 2.08
C LYS A 371 27.47 -29.50 2.23
N GLU A 372 28.78 -29.70 2.16
CA GLU A 372 29.41 -31.02 2.24
C GLU A 372 29.72 -31.40 3.69
N CYS A 373 29.62 -32.68 3.99
CA CYS A 373 29.96 -33.29 5.27
C CYS A 373 31.35 -32.83 5.69
N ILE A 374 31.48 -32.31 6.90
CA ILE A 374 32.77 -31.79 7.36
C ILE A 374 33.83 -32.87 7.57
N ILE A 375 33.42 -34.15 7.54
CA ILE A 375 34.31 -35.29 7.71
C ILE A 375 34.81 -35.79 6.35
N CYS A 376 33.93 -36.16 5.43
CA CYS A 376 34.36 -36.66 4.11
C CYS A 376 34.55 -35.56 3.07
N MET A 377 33.97 -34.38 3.27
CA MET A 377 33.96 -33.25 2.31
C MET A 377 33.42 -33.59 0.91
N GLU A 378 32.77 -34.75 0.74
CA GLU A 378 32.27 -35.22 -0.57
C GLU A 378 30.74 -35.24 -0.65
N ARG A 379 30.08 -35.58 0.46
CA ARG A 379 28.64 -35.90 0.50
C ARG A 379 27.86 -34.84 1.25
N PRO A 380 26.60 -34.57 0.89
CA PRO A 380 25.82 -33.51 1.53
C PRO A 380 25.59 -33.81 3.02
N LYS A 381 25.57 -32.75 3.83
CA LYS A 381 25.21 -32.86 5.26
C LYS A 381 23.73 -33.22 5.39
N THR A 382 23.44 -34.30 6.08
CA THR A 382 22.08 -34.80 6.34
C THR A 382 21.79 -35.03 7.82
N HIS A 383 22.78 -34.87 8.71
CA HIS A 383 22.67 -35.19 10.14
C HIS A 383 23.05 -34.03 11.05
N THR A 384 22.23 -33.81 12.07
CA THR A 384 22.41 -32.77 13.10
C THR A 384 22.73 -33.35 14.47
N PHE A 385 23.50 -32.62 15.26
CA PHE A 385 23.79 -32.93 16.65
C PHE A 385 22.78 -32.28 17.61
N VAL A 386 22.34 -33.00 18.64
CA VAL A 386 21.39 -32.50 19.66
C VAL A 386 22.11 -32.39 21.01
N PRO A 387 22.04 -31.23 21.71
CA PRO A 387 21.09 -30.13 21.52
C PRO A 387 21.56 -28.96 20.63
N CYS A 388 22.83 -28.91 20.24
CA CYS A 388 23.40 -27.71 19.61
C CYS A 388 22.86 -27.36 18.21
N GLY A 389 22.20 -28.30 17.53
CA GLY A 389 21.52 -28.07 16.25
C GLY A 389 22.46 -27.94 15.04
N HIS A 390 23.75 -28.22 15.22
CA HIS A 390 24.73 -28.12 14.14
C HIS A 390 24.59 -29.27 13.13
N LEU A 391 24.18 -28.93 11.90
CA LEU A 391 24.15 -29.81 10.74
C LEU A 391 25.58 -29.97 10.20
N SER A 392 26.15 -31.17 10.28
CA SER A 392 27.58 -31.34 9.96
C SER A 392 27.99 -32.65 9.29
N LEU A 393 27.23 -33.75 9.42
CA LEU A 393 27.59 -35.07 8.88
C LEU A 393 26.67 -35.50 7.75
N CYS A 394 27.17 -36.31 6.82
CA CYS A 394 26.36 -37.13 5.91
C CYS A 394 25.95 -38.45 6.59
N GLU A 395 25.10 -39.23 5.91
CA GLU A 395 24.59 -40.53 6.39
C GLU A 395 25.71 -41.51 6.77
N GLU A 396 26.67 -41.75 5.89
CA GLU A 396 27.65 -42.79 6.20
C GLU A 396 28.61 -42.32 7.31
N CYS A 397 28.92 -41.02 7.37
CA CYS A 397 29.77 -40.49 8.43
C CYS A 397 29.07 -40.47 9.79
N SER A 398 27.74 -40.31 9.85
CA SER A 398 26.99 -40.46 11.12
C SER A 398 26.99 -41.90 11.61
N GLN A 399 27.06 -42.86 10.69
CA GLN A 399 27.12 -44.29 10.97
C GLN A 399 28.55 -44.86 11.01
N SER A 400 29.59 -44.02 10.95
CA SER A 400 31.00 -44.43 11.04
C SER A 400 31.61 -44.06 12.39
N PRO A 401 32.56 -44.83 12.95
CA PRO A 401 33.25 -44.45 14.19
C PRO A 401 33.93 -43.07 14.08
N PRO A 402 33.84 -42.21 15.10
CA PRO A 402 33.31 -42.44 16.45
C PRO A 402 31.77 -42.26 16.60
N TYR A 403 31.06 -41.91 15.53
CA TYR A 403 29.64 -41.51 15.55
C TYR A 403 28.66 -42.70 15.51
N SER A 404 29.11 -43.85 15.01
CA SER A 404 28.35 -45.10 14.89
C SER A 404 28.01 -45.79 16.21
N SER A 405 28.75 -45.49 17.28
CA SER A 405 28.74 -46.27 18.53
C SER A 405 28.00 -45.52 19.64
N ILE A 406 26.71 -45.25 19.42
CA ILE A 406 25.83 -44.51 20.35
C ILE A 406 25.65 -45.22 21.71
N GLU A 407 26.02 -46.50 21.82
CA GLU A 407 25.65 -47.30 23.00
C GLU A 407 26.43 -47.07 24.30
N ARG A 408 27.44 -46.18 24.39
CA ARG A 408 28.07 -45.88 25.71
C ARG A 408 29.07 -44.71 25.83
N LYS A 409 29.18 -43.78 24.87
CA LYS A 409 30.06 -42.58 24.99
C LYS A 409 29.35 -41.31 24.52
N THR A 410 29.49 -40.21 25.28
CA THR A 410 29.04 -38.88 24.85
C THR A 410 29.82 -38.47 23.59
N ILE A 411 29.09 -38.10 22.54
CA ILE A 411 29.69 -37.72 21.25
C ILE A 411 29.80 -36.20 21.25
N LYS A 412 30.94 -35.64 20.84
CA LYS A 412 31.08 -34.19 20.73
C LYS A 412 30.75 -33.71 19.33
N CYS A 413 29.98 -32.62 19.24
CA CYS A 413 29.74 -31.96 17.97
C CYS A 413 31.09 -31.46 17.39
N PRO A 414 31.43 -31.75 16.11
CA PRO A 414 32.74 -31.34 15.60
C PRO A 414 32.83 -29.84 15.31
N ILE A 415 31.69 -29.13 15.30
CA ILE A 415 31.62 -27.67 15.11
C ILE A 415 31.84 -26.95 16.45
N CYS A 416 30.99 -27.18 17.46
CA CYS A 416 31.05 -26.45 18.74
C CYS A 416 31.73 -27.21 19.88
N ARG A 417 32.04 -28.50 19.71
CA ARG A 417 32.62 -29.41 20.72
C ARG A 417 31.74 -29.67 21.95
N GLU A 418 30.49 -29.19 21.96
CA GLU A 418 29.51 -29.51 22.99
C GLU A 418 29.15 -31.01 22.97
N GLU A 419 28.82 -31.54 24.14
CA GLU A 419 28.37 -32.93 24.28
C GLU A 419 26.99 -33.09 23.66
N SER A 420 26.86 -34.12 22.83
CA SER A 420 25.63 -34.49 22.16
C SER A 420 25.27 -35.91 22.56
N PHE A 421 24.01 -36.08 22.92
CA PHE A 421 23.47 -37.37 23.32
C PHE A 421 22.83 -38.12 22.15
N MET A 422 22.55 -37.45 21.03
CA MET A 422 22.08 -38.09 19.81
C MET A 422 22.47 -37.32 18.53
N ILE A 423 22.53 -38.05 17.42
CA ILE A 423 22.69 -37.54 16.06
C ILE A 423 21.41 -37.91 15.32
N MET A 424 20.75 -36.93 14.70
CA MET A 424 19.46 -37.13 14.03
C MET A 424 19.60 -36.82 12.55
N LYS A 425 19.05 -37.69 11.70
CA LYS A 425 18.90 -37.42 10.28
C LYS A 425 17.81 -36.38 10.06
N VAL A 426 18.13 -35.34 9.31
CA VAL A 426 17.20 -34.30 8.88
C VAL A 426 16.77 -34.61 7.46
N TYR A 427 15.46 -34.78 7.24
CA TYR A 427 14.88 -34.85 5.91
C TYR A 427 14.62 -33.42 5.46
N GLY A 428 15.34 -32.99 4.42
CA GLY A 428 15.17 -31.70 3.76
C GLY A 428 14.21 -31.78 2.60
#